data_AF-A0A1B1UMK5-F1
#
_entry.id   AF-A0A1B1UMK5-F1
#
_cell.length_a   1.000
_cell.length_b   1.000
_cell.length_c   1.000
_cell.angle_alpha   90.00
_cell.angle_beta   90.00
_cell.angle_gamma   90.00
#
_symmetry.space_group_name_H-M   'P 1'
#
loop_
_entity.id
_entity.type
_entity.pdbx_description
1 polymer ?
#
loop_
_entity_poly.entity_id
_entity_poly.type
_entity_poly.pdbx_seq_one_letter_code
_entity_poly.pdbx_strand_id
1 'polypeptide(L)'
;MRWFRRNRPPEVWGTDVQPAGDIEAAQRIREICVAAGAIAERMATLRGRKAEIEKSAEAERYQAAIKCALEVAMKISDDAMRDVSVSQIIRLCVRADHLKTARVLLRTIQSEKTRAELIAESPVLIDQDAAS
;
A
#
# COMPACT_ATOMS: atom_id res chain seq x y z
N MET A 1 0.96 -27.79 -15.85
CA MET A 1 2.22 -27.00 -15.77
C MET A 1 2.26 -26.21 -14.46
N ARG A 2 2.72 -26.81 -13.36
CA ARG A 2 2.65 -26.23 -11.99
C ARG A 2 4.03 -25.84 -11.43
N TRP A 3 5.07 -25.88 -12.28
CA TRP A 3 6.47 -25.76 -11.85
C TRP A 3 6.99 -24.32 -11.82
N PHE A 4 6.38 -23.38 -12.54
CA PHE A 4 6.85 -21.99 -12.61
C PHE A 4 6.44 -21.10 -11.42
N ARG A 5 5.56 -21.56 -10.51
CA ARG A 5 5.21 -20.79 -9.30
C ARG A 5 6.19 -21.00 -8.13
N ARG A 6 7.17 -21.91 -8.25
CA ARG A 6 8.03 -22.34 -7.13
C ARG A 6 9.15 -21.35 -6.77
N ASN A 7 9.42 -20.36 -7.62
CA ASN A 7 10.53 -19.41 -7.43
C ASN A 7 10.08 -18.02 -6.92
N ARG A 8 8.80 -17.84 -6.57
CA ARG A 8 8.35 -16.56 -6.02
C ARG A 8 8.51 -16.58 -4.50
N PRO A 9 9.27 -15.66 -3.90
CA PRO A 9 9.40 -15.56 -2.45
C PRO A 9 8.02 -15.56 -1.79
N PRO A 10 7.86 -16.17 -0.61
CA PRO A 10 6.62 -16.11 0.14
C PRO A 10 6.20 -14.64 0.30
N GLU A 11 4.91 -14.39 0.10
CA GLU A 11 4.36 -13.05 0.23
C GLU A 11 4.56 -12.56 1.65
N VAL A 12 5.16 -11.38 1.79
CA VAL A 12 5.44 -10.76 3.08
C VAL A 12 4.15 -10.73 3.90
N TRP A 13 3.04 -10.24 3.35
CA TRP A 13 1.70 -10.15 3.97
C TRP A 13 0.92 -11.48 4.12
N GLY A 14 1.45 -12.61 3.67
CA GLY A 14 0.78 -13.93 3.79
C GLY A 14 1.11 -14.68 5.08
N THR A 15 1.89 -14.08 5.98
CA THR A 15 2.32 -14.71 7.24
C THR A 15 1.42 -14.27 8.39
N ASP A 16 0.89 -15.22 9.16
CA ASP A 16 0.04 -14.96 10.35
C ASP A 16 0.77 -14.35 11.56
N VAL A 17 2.02 -13.91 11.37
CA VAL A 17 2.83 -13.29 12.42
C VAL A 17 2.19 -11.97 12.84
N GLN A 18 1.60 -11.98 14.04
CA GLN A 18 1.11 -10.76 14.67
C GLN A 18 2.30 -9.94 15.18
N PRO A 19 2.32 -8.61 14.95
CA PRO A 19 3.31 -7.75 15.57
C PRO A 19 3.22 -7.82 17.10
N ALA A 20 4.38 -7.85 17.77
CA ALA A 20 4.43 -7.86 19.24
C ALA A 20 4.02 -6.51 19.85
N GLY A 21 4.24 -5.41 19.13
CA GLY A 21 3.78 -4.07 19.48
C GLY A 21 3.79 -3.11 18.30
N ASP A 22 3.59 -1.83 18.59
CA ASP A 22 3.43 -0.77 17.58
C ASP A 22 4.67 -0.59 16.69
N ILE A 23 5.88 -0.76 17.26
CA ILE A 23 7.14 -0.65 16.52
C ILE A 23 7.25 -1.77 15.48
N GLU A 24 7.01 -3.03 15.88
CA GLU A 24 7.01 -4.14 14.93
C GLU A 24 5.88 -3.99 13.90
N ALA A 25 4.73 -3.45 14.29
CA ALA A 25 3.61 -3.20 13.38
C ALA A 25 3.99 -2.15 12.32
N ALA A 26 4.64 -1.06 12.72
CA ALA A 26 5.12 -0.04 11.81
C ALA A 26 6.21 -0.57 10.86
N GLN A 27 7.16 -1.37 11.36
CA GLN A 27 8.17 -2.03 10.53
C GLN A 27 7.52 -2.99 9.53
N ARG A 28 6.53 -3.75 9.99
CA ARG A 28 5.79 -4.68 9.15
C ARG A 28 5.05 -3.99 8.01
N ILE A 29 4.40 -2.86 8.28
CA ILE A 29 3.75 -2.04 7.25
C ILE A 29 4.78 -1.57 6.22
N ARG A 30 5.97 -1.15 6.66
CA ARG A 30 7.05 -0.73 5.77
C ARG A 30 7.47 -1.85 4.81
N GLU A 31 7.68 -3.07 5.33
CA GLU A 31 8.02 -4.24 4.52
C GLU A 31 6.94 -4.57 3.49
N ILE A 32 5.66 -4.54 3.92
CA ILE A 32 4.52 -4.74 3.02
C ILE A 32 4.49 -3.67 1.94
N CYS A 33 4.68 -2.39 2.29
CA CYS A 33 4.67 -1.29 1.33
C CYS A 33 5.81 -1.39 0.30
N VAL A 34 7.01 -1.81 0.72
CA VAL A 34 8.14 -2.05 -0.18
C VAL A 34 7.80 -3.15 -1.18
N ALA A 35 7.28 -4.28 -0.70
CA ALA A 35 6.94 -5.41 -1.56
C ALA A 35 5.73 -5.10 -2.48
N ALA A 36 4.75 -4.32 -2.01
CA ALA A 36 3.64 -3.82 -2.82
C ALA A 36 4.09 -2.80 -3.88
N GLY A 37 5.06 -1.94 -3.57
CA GLY A 37 5.69 -1.04 -4.53
C GLY A 37 6.34 -1.80 -5.70
N ALA A 38 7.05 -2.89 -5.41
CA ALA A 38 7.62 -3.74 -6.44
C ALA A 38 6.55 -4.42 -7.32
N ILE A 39 5.36 -4.72 -6.77
CA ILE A 39 4.22 -5.22 -7.55
C ILE A 39 3.69 -4.11 -8.48
N ALA A 40 3.49 -2.89 -7.97
CA ALA A 40 3.03 -1.76 -8.77
C ALA A 40 3.98 -1.46 -9.94
N GLU A 41 5.29 -1.49 -9.71
CA GLU A 41 6.31 -1.31 -10.75
C GLU A 41 6.27 -2.42 -11.81
N ARG A 42 6.04 -3.68 -11.40
CA ARG A 42 5.83 -4.79 -12.36
C ARG A 42 4.59 -4.57 -13.21
N MET A 43 3.46 -4.19 -12.61
CA MET A 43 2.23 -3.91 -13.38
C MET A 43 2.45 -2.82 -14.44
N ALA A 44 3.21 -1.77 -14.09
CA ALA A 44 3.54 -0.69 -15.01
C ALA A 44 4.42 -1.12 -16.19
N THR A 45 5.28 -2.13 -16.00
CA THR A 45 6.25 -2.61 -17.02
C THR A 45 5.75 -3.78 -17.87
N LEU A 46 4.72 -4.52 -17.43
CA LEU A 46 4.15 -5.64 -18.19
C LEU A 46 3.61 -5.23 -19.57
N ARG A 47 4.01 -5.95 -20.61
CA ARG A 47 3.62 -5.76 -22.02
C ARG A 47 3.45 -7.11 -22.74
N GLY A 48 2.69 -7.13 -23.83
CA GLY A 48 2.50 -8.31 -24.68
C GLY A 48 1.19 -9.07 -24.45
N ARG A 49 1.06 -10.22 -25.14
CA ARG A 49 -0.22 -10.95 -25.30
C ARG A 49 -0.83 -11.49 -24.00
N LYS A 50 -0.01 -11.71 -22.97
CA LYS A 50 -0.44 -12.18 -21.64
C LYS A 50 -0.43 -11.09 -20.57
N ALA A 51 -0.08 -9.86 -20.94
CA ALA A 51 0.10 -8.78 -19.98
C ALA A 51 -1.15 -8.52 -19.15
N GLU A 52 -2.34 -8.65 -19.73
CA GLU A 52 -3.59 -8.38 -19.00
C GLU A 52 -3.85 -9.40 -17.89
N ILE A 53 -3.61 -10.68 -18.16
CA ILE A 53 -3.77 -11.77 -17.17
C ILE A 53 -2.72 -11.64 -16.06
N GLU A 54 -1.49 -11.25 -16.42
CA GLU A 54 -0.43 -11.05 -15.43
C GLU A 54 -0.69 -9.78 -14.60
N LYS A 55 -1.16 -8.69 -15.22
CA LYS A 55 -1.56 -7.47 -14.53
C LYS A 55 -2.71 -7.72 -13.56
N SER A 56 -3.73 -8.48 -13.95
CA SER A 56 -4.84 -8.80 -13.04
C SER A 56 -4.36 -9.61 -11.84
N ALA A 57 -3.50 -10.61 -12.04
CA ALA A 57 -2.92 -11.39 -10.96
C ALA A 57 -2.02 -10.55 -10.04
N GLU A 58 -1.24 -9.61 -10.59
CA GLU A 58 -0.46 -8.66 -9.78
C GLU A 58 -1.38 -7.66 -9.04
N ALA A 59 -2.47 -7.22 -9.66
CA ALA A 59 -3.42 -6.30 -9.03
C ALA A 59 -4.11 -6.92 -7.81
N GLU A 60 -4.52 -8.20 -7.90
CA GLU A 60 -5.05 -8.95 -6.76
C GLU A 60 -4.04 -9.03 -5.60
N ARG A 61 -2.77 -9.30 -5.92
CA ARG A 61 -1.69 -9.35 -4.91
C ARG A 61 -1.43 -7.99 -4.29
N TYR A 62 -1.42 -6.94 -5.10
CA TYR A 62 -1.29 -5.56 -4.61
C TYR A 62 -2.44 -5.23 -3.65
N GLN A 63 -3.67 -5.56 -4.00
CA GLN A 63 -4.85 -5.34 -3.15
C GLN A 63 -4.76 -6.12 -1.84
N ALA A 64 -4.32 -7.39 -1.88
CA ALA A 64 -4.09 -8.19 -0.68
C ALA A 64 -3.00 -7.58 0.23
N ALA A 65 -1.92 -7.07 -0.34
CA ALA A 65 -0.86 -6.38 0.38
C ALA A 65 -1.36 -5.11 1.08
N ILE A 66 -2.09 -4.24 0.36
CA ILE A 66 -2.65 -3.01 0.94
C ILE A 66 -3.65 -3.35 2.04
N LYS A 67 -4.52 -4.34 1.84
CA LYS A 67 -5.48 -4.76 2.87
C LYS A 67 -4.77 -5.21 4.14
N CYS A 68 -3.75 -6.05 4.03
CA CYS A 68 -2.95 -6.47 5.17
C CYS A 68 -2.26 -5.29 5.86
N ALA A 69 -1.66 -4.36 5.10
CA ALA A 69 -1.03 -3.16 5.67
C ALA A 69 -2.03 -2.33 6.49
N LEU A 70 -3.26 -2.18 6.01
CA LEU A 70 -4.32 -1.46 6.71
C LEU A 70 -4.78 -2.19 7.98
N GLU A 71 -4.95 -3.50 7.92
CA GLU A 71 -5.28 -4.32 9.09
C GLU A 71 -4.20 -4.25 10.19
N VAL A 72 -2.92 -4.18 9.79
CA VAL A 72 -1.82 -3.94 10.73
C VAL A 72 -1.87 -2.51 11.28
N ALA A 73 -2.13 -1.51 10.45
CA ALA A 73 -2.22 -0.12 10.89
C ALA A 73 -3.35 0.11 11.91
N MET A 74 -4.49 -0.59 11.74
CA MET A 74 -5.60 -0.54 12.71
C MET A 74 -5.24 -1.08 14.09
N LYS A 75 -4.19 -1.89 14.21
CA LYS A 75 -3.73 -2.47 15.48
C LYS A 75 -2.71 -1.58 16.20
N ILE A 76 -2.19 -0.54 15.54
CA ILE A 76 -1.27 0.40 16.16
C ILE A 76 -2.04 1.25 17.16
N SER A 77 -1.59 1.27 18.42
CA SER A 77 -2.25 1.99 19.50
C SER A 77 -1.80 3.46 19.57
N ASP A 78 -0.52 3.73 19.32
CA ASP A 78 0.03 5.08 19.28
C ASP A 78 -0.46 5.85 18.03
N ASP A 79 -1.19 6.95 18.24
CA ASP A 79 -1.81 7.71 17.15
C ASP A 79 -0.78 8.33 16.20
N ALA A 80 0.35 8.83 16.73
CA ALA A 80 1.40 9.44 15.93
C ALA A 80 2.09 8.39 15.04
N MET A 81 2.37 7.21 15.59
CA MET A 81 2.94 6.09 14.85
C MET A 81 1.95 5.56 13.81
N ARG A 82 0.66 5.47 14.15
CA ARG A 82 -0.39 5.07 13.21
C ARG A 82 -0.46 6.03 12.03
N ASP A 83 -0.47 7.33 12.29
CA ASP A 83 -0.49 8.36 11.24
C ASP A 83 0.74 8.27 10.34
N VAL A 84 1.93 8.08 10.90
CA VAL A 84 3.17 7.89 10.12
C VAL A 84 3.09 6.61 9.26
N SER A 85 2.57 5.51 9.80
CA SER A 85 2.39 4.26 9.07
C SER A 85 1.35 4.37 7.96
N VAL A 86 0.19 4.98 8.22
CA VAL A 86 -0.85 5.24 7.21
C VAL A 86 -0.32 6.19 6.12
N SER A 87 0.51 7.17 6.48
CA SER A 87 1.17 8.06 5.52
C SER A 87 2.05 7.29 4.53
N GLN A 88 2.73 6.22 4.95
CA GLN A 88 3.50 5.36 4.04
C GLN A 88 2.60 4.62 3.04
N ILE A 89 1.45 4.12 3.51
CA ILE A 89 0.45 3.45 2.67
C ILE A 89 -0.11 4.46 1.65
N ILE A 90 -0.43 5.69 2.07
CA ILE A 90 -0.91 6.76 1.19
C ILE A 90 0.11 7.06 0.09
N ARG A 91 1.38 7.28 0.44
CA ARG A 91 2.46 7.56 -0.53
C ARG A 91 2.60 6.43 -1.56
N LEU A 92 2.48 5.18 -1.13
CA LEU A 92 2.47 4.03 -2.04
C LEU A 92 1.24 4.07 -2.98
N CYS A 93 0.04 4.29 -2.45
CA CYS A 93 -1.17 4.40 -3.25
C CYS A 93 -1.07 5.54 -4.29
N VAL A 94 -0.49 6.69 -3.94
CA VAL A 94 -0.25 7.78 -4.89
C VAL A 94 0.70 7.34 -6.00
N ARG A 95 1.84 6.71 -5.65
CA ARG A 95 2.79 6.19 -6.65
C ARG A 95 2.19 5.13 -7.57
N ALA A 96 1.22 4.36 -7.08
CA ALA A 96 0.52 3.34 -7.84
C ALA A 96 -0.74 3.87 -8.57
N ASP A 97 -0.98 5.19 -8.58
CA ASP A 97 -2.17 5.83 -9.16
C ASP A 97 -3.52 5.39 -8.54
N HIS A 98 -3.48 4.85 -7.32
CA HIS A 98 -4.66 4.45 -6.55
C HIS A 98 -5.21 5.62 -5.72
N LEU A 99 -5.50 6.73 -6.40
CA LEU A 99 -5.83 8.01 -5.76
C LEU A 99 -7.11 7.97 -4.92
N LYS A 100 -8.10 7.18 -5.32
CA LYS A 100 -9.35 7.01 -4.54
C LYS A 100 -9.05 6.45 -3.14
N THR A 101 -8.23 5.39 -3.06
CA THR A 101 -7.82 4.81 -1.79
C THR A 101 -6.97 5.79 -0.99
N ALA A 102 -6.00 6.45 -1.62
CA ALA A 102 -5.14 7.42 -0.96
C ALA A 102 -5.93 8.57 -0.30
N ARG A 103 -6.95 9.10 -0.99
CA ARG A 103 -7.83 10.16 -0.47
C ARG A 103 -8.71 9.71 0.69
N VAL A 104 -9.22 8.47 0.66
CA VAL A 104 -9.99 7.92 1.77
C VAL A 104 -9.10 7.78 3.02
N LEU A 105 -7.89 7.25 2.85
CA LEU A 105 -6.93 7.09 3.94
C LEU A 105 -6.44 8.44 4.49
N LEU A 106 -6.29 9.47 3.64
CA LEU A 106 -5.89 10.80 4.11
C LEU A 106 -6.85 11.35 5.16
N ARG A 107 -8.15 11.02 5.06
CA ARG A 107 -9.17 11.46 6.03
C ARG A 107 -9.01 10.80 7.40
N THR A 108 -8.31 9.67 7.49
CA THR A 108 -8.10 8.94 8.74
C THR A 108 -6.88 9.44 9.53
N ILE A 109 -6.01 10.24 8.91
CA ILE A 109 -4.84 10.85 9.58
C ILE A 109 -5.34 11.85 10.62
N GLN A 110 -5.00 11.66 11.89
CA GLN A 110 -5.49 12.52 12.99
C GLN A 110 -4.69 13.81 13.12
N SER A 111 -3.38 13.73 12.92
CA SER A 111 -2.45 14.86 12.97
C SER A 111 -2.64 15.79 11.76
N GLU A 112 -3.14 17.00 12.02
CA GLU A 112 -3.25 18.06 11.01
C GLU A 112 -1.91 18.40 10.37
N LYS A 113 -0.82 18.36 11.16
CA LYS A 113 0.54 18.57 10.65
C LYS A 113 0.91 17.50 9.61
N THR A 114 0.69 16.23 9.95
CA THR A 114 1.00 15.10 9.06
C THR A 114 0.15 15.15 7.79
N ARG A 115 -1.12 15.52 7.93
CA ARG A 115 -2.03 15.70 6.80
C ARG A 115 -1.56 16.83 5.86
N ALA A 116 -1.18 17.97 6.41
CA ALA A 116 -0.67 19.11 5.64
C ALA A 116 0.64 18.76 4.91
N GLU A 117 1.56 18.04 5.56
CA GLU A 117 2.79 17.56 4.93
C GLU A 117 2.49 16.63 3.74
N LEU A 118 1.57 15.68 3.89
CA LEU A 118 1.15 14.78 2.80
C LEU A 118 0.52 15.54 1.63
N ILE A 119 -0.30 16.56 1.90
CA ILE A 119 -0.92 17.38 0.84
C ILE A 119 0.14 18.20 0.12
N ALA A 120 1.09 18.78 0.84
CA ALA A 120 2.19 19.55 0.25
C ALA A 120 3.09 18.67 -0.65
N GLU A 121 3.36 17.43 -0.24
CA GLU A 121 4.11 16.47 -1.04
C GLU A 121 3.32 15.93 -2.24
N SER A 122 1.99 15.83 -2.14
CA SER A 122 1.12 15.23 -3.16
C SER A 122 -0.18 16.02 -3.33
N PRO A 123 -0.14 17.18 -4.03
CA PRO A 123 -1.32 18.02 -4.26
C PRO A 123 -2.48 17.30 -4.96
N VAL A 124 -2.20 16.23 -5.73
CA VAL A 124 -3.23 15.40 -6.38
C VAL A 124 -4.25 14.77 -5.40
N LEU A 125 -3.94 14.74 -4.10
CA LEU A 125 -4.84 14.26 -3.06
C LEU A 125 -6.00 15.22 -2.76
N ILE A 126 -5.86 16.51 -3.09
CA ILE A 126 -6.92 17.53 -2.89
C ILE A 126 -7.73 17.82 -4.16
N ASP A 127 -7.21 17.51 -5.35
CA ASP A 127 -7.94 17.69 -6.61
C ASP A 127 -9.15 16.73 -6.69
N GLN A 128 -10.35 17.30 -6.62
CA GLN A 128 -11.62 16.59 -6.78
C GLN A 128 -12.16 16.62 -8.22
N ASP A 129 -11.54 17.36 -9.15
CA ASP A 129 -12.20 17.80 -10.40
C ASP A 129 -11.51 17.39 -11.71
N ALA A 130 -10.99 16.16 -11.85
CA ALA A 130 -10.46 15.67 -13.14
C ALA A 130 -11.15 14.41 -13.70
N ALA A 131 -12.25 13.95 -13.12
CA ALA A 131 -13.01 12.84 -13.67
C ALA A 131 -14.49 12.90 -13.24
N SER A 132 -15.26 13.77 -13.90
CA SER A 132 -16.66 13.50 -14.25
C SER A 132 -16.69 12.95 -15.67
#